data_AF-A0A1X2G6N0-F1
#
_entry.id   AF-A0A1X2G6N0-F1
#
_cell.length_a   1.000
_cell.length_b   1.000
_cell.length_c   1.000
_cell.angle_alpha   90.00
_cell.angle_beta   90.00
_cell.angle_gamma   90.00
#
_symmetry.space_group_name_H-M   'P 1'
#
loop_
_entity.id
_entity.type
_entity.pdbx_description
1 polymer ?
#
loop_
_entity_poly.entity_id
_entity_poly.type
_entity_poly.pdbx_seq_one_letter_code
_entity_poly.pdbx_strand_id
1 'polypeptide(L)'
;MTPHNQEDKRLPPKGGFDFGTRRGSNTSSHSKKSYLDKPMPGPPAPTMQQIEVVRYTWERICERRHPHDDASVSAAHAFGLCFYEALFLLEPALKSRFANVLQQARAMAGIVAFLTRSPSVKGLAGSIRDINAINKKQHRLFRKGGVPMRRSSGTKDDDPDIADDDDNESFVSLVQSACGKKRNTVCPFHAAATPPIDPPAPADPQQQHIVPTQRSQPLVLKKHVDADVLLKQHQEHEEENLWYADKLQELGATHVDYDVQPQHLDLAGPALLSALRRRLQEECLPEVEDAWDQVLMFSCHYMKLGMQSQYAKKMRKDYRMSAMSTDSLELGETRGQCAIQ
;
A
#
# COMPACT_ATOMS: atom_id res chain seq x y z
N MET A 1 31.42 18.27 -49.00
CA MET A 1 32.66 17.54 -48.65
C MET A 1 33.47 18.43 -47.73
N THR A 2 33.31 18.22 -46.42
CA THR A 2 33.94 18.99 -45.35
C THR A 2 34.67 17.98 -44.46
N PRO A 3 35.96 18.19 -44.13
CA PRO A 3 36.74 17.14 -43.47
C PRO A 3 36.52 17.12 -41.95
N HIS A 4 36.54 15.90 -41.44
CA HIS A 4 36.57 15.49 -40.04
C HIS A 4 37.72 16.16 -39.28
N ASN A 5 37.43 16.71 -38.10
CA ASN A 5 38.44 17.12 -37.13
C ASN A 5 38.46 16.09 -36.00
N GLN A 6 39.60 15.44 -35.82
CA GLN A 6 39.83 14.34 -34.90
C GLN A 6 40.53 14.90 -33.65
N GLU A 7 39.78 15.05 -32.56
CA GLU A 7 40.33 15.52 -31.28
C GLU A 7 41.00 14.39 -30.50
N ASP A 8 42.31 14.54 -30.34
CA ASP A 8 43.24 13.72 -29.59
C ASP A 8 43.04 13.94 -28.06
N LYS A 9 42.45 12.96 -27.37
CA LYS A 9 42.29 12.98 -25.91
C LYS A 9 43.54 12.39 -25.24
N ARG A 10 44.44 13.27 -24.80
CA ARG A 10 45.55 12.94 -23.90
C ARG A 10 45.04 12.64 -22.49
N LEU A 11 45.40 11.47 -21.96
CA LEU A 11 45.17 11.09 -20.56
C LEU A 11 46.25 11.70 -19.64
N PRO A 12 45.90 12.12 -18.41
CA PRO A 12 46.88 12.60 -17.43
C PRO A 12 47.67 11.46 -16.76
N PRO A 13 48.87 11.74 -16.22
CA PRO A 13 49.78 10.73 -15.68
C PRO A 13 49.32 10.18 -14.33
N LYS A 14 49.56 8.88 -14.13
CA LYS A 14 49.34 8.13 -12.88
C LYS A 14 50.35 8.60 -11.83
N GLY A 15 49.88 9.32 -10.81
CA GLY A 15 50.65 9.58 -9.59
C GLY A 15 50.68 8.34 -8.70
N GLY A 16 51.87 7.83 -8.44
CA GLY A 16 52.11 6.75 -7.48
C GLY A 16 51.87 7.22 -6.05
N PHE A 17 51.08 6.47 -5.30
CA PHE A 17 50.84 6.71 -3.88
C PHE A 17 51.67 5.71 -3.06
N ASP A 18 52.61 6.28 -2.31
CA ASP A 18 53.61 5.61 -1.49
C ASP A 18 52.98 5.17 -0.15
N PHE A 19 53.00 3.86 0.16
CA PHE A 19 52.48 3.32 1.41
C PHE A 19 53.57 3.37 2.49
N GLY A 20 53.72 4.54 3.10
CA GLY A 20 54.51 4.74 4.31
C GLY A 20 53.82 4.14 5.54
N THR A 21 54.35 3.03 6.04
CA THR A 21 53.99 2.39 7.31
C THR A 21 54.33 3.32 8.49
N ARG A 22 53.37 4.09 8.99
CA ARG A 22 53.56 4.91 10.20
C ARG A 22 52.68 4.43 11.36
N ARG A 23 53.29 3.60 12.19
CA ARG A 23 52.85 3.23 13.54
C ARG A 23 53.04 4.46 14.44
N GLY A 24 51.96 4.98 15.05
CA GLY A 24 52.06 6.14 15.93
C GLY A 24 50.76 6.51 16.65
N SER A 25 50.74 6.17 17.94
CA SER A 25 50.26 6.98 19.08
C SER A 25 48.78 7.40 19.18
N ASN A 26 48.11 6.76 20.14
CA ASN A 26 46.99 7.24 20.96
C ASN A 26 46.89 8.77 21.05
N THR A 27 45.88 9.34 20.40
CA THR A 27 45.33 10.65 20.76
C THR A 27 43.89 10.48 21.17
N SER A 28 43.61 10.85 22.42
CA SER A 28 42.31 11.05 23.06
C SER A 28 41.19 11.34 22.05
N SER A 29 40.38 10.33 21.79
CA SER A 29 39.15 10.40 21.02
C SER A 29 38.10 11.16 21.82
N HIS A 30 38.18 12.49 21.80
CA HIS A 30 37.01 13.33 22.03
C HIS A 30 36.01 13.01 20.93
N SER A 31 35.12 12.08 21.26
CA SER A 31 33.94 11.72 20.50
C SER A 31 33.14 12.99 20.27
N LYS A 32 33.42 13.66 19.14
CA LYS A 32 32.54 14.67 18.58
C LYS A 32 31.24 13.94 18.32
N LYS A 33 30.31 13.99 19.28
CA LYS A 33 28.91 13.59 19.11
C LYS A 33 28.44 14.26 17.83
N SER A 34 28.40 13.49 16.76
CA SER A 34 28.12 14.00 15.44
C SER A 34 26.72 14.57 15.50
N TYR A 35 26.56 15.84 15.14
CA TYR A 35 25.26 16.50 15.02
C TYR A 35 24.44 15.94 13.82
N LEU A 36 24.86 14.80 13.25
CA LEU A 36 24.31 14.15 12.07
C LEU A 36 23.29 13.04 12.38
N ASP A 37 23.05 12.70 13.65
CA ASP A 37 22.11 11.63 14.03
C ASP A 37 20.76 12.13 14.56
N LYS A 38 20.41 13.42 14.40
CA LYS A 38 19.02 13.81 14.64
C LYS A 38 18.19 13.29 13.46
N PRO A 39 17.30 12.30 13.66
CA PRO A 39 16.42 11.84 12.60
C PRO A 39 15.65 13.06 12.09
N MET A 40 15.68 13.27 10.78
CA MET A 40 14.85 14.28 10.13
C MET A 40 13.42 14.11 10.66
N PRO A 41 12.76 15.19 11.12
CA PRO A 41 11.37 15.10 11.54
C PRO A 41 10.57 14.52 10.37
N GLY A 42 9.79 13.47 10.65
CA GLY A 42 8.91 12.86 9.66
C GLY A 42 7.86 13.87 9.17
N PRO A 43 7.15 13.55 8.07
CA PRO A 43 6.02 14.37 7.64
C PRO A 43 4.98 14.45 8.76
N PRO A 44 4.24 15.57 8.87
CA PRO A 44 3.19 15.69 9.87
C PRO A 44 2.14 14.59 9.67
N ALA A 45 1.56 14.10 10.77
CA ALA A 45 0.45 13.16 10.70
C ALA A 45 -0.75 13.82 10.00
N PRO A 46 -1.51 13.07 9.18
CA PRO A 46 -2.73 13.58 8.60
C PRO A 46 -3.72 13.95 9.72
N THR A 47 -4.41 15.06 9.53
CA THR A 47 -5.47 15.49 10.45
C THR A 47 -6.72 14.61 10.28
N MET A 48 -7.55 14.53 11.32
CA MET A 48 -8.82 13.80 11.25
C MET A 48 -9.70 14.26 10.08
N GLN A 49 -9.76 15.57 9.82
CA GLN A 49 -10.51 16.13 8.68
C GLN A 49 -9.97 15.63 7.34
N GLN A 50 -8.65 15.57 7.15
CA GLN A 50 -8.05 15.01 5.93
C GLN A 50 -8.40 13.53 5.77
N ILE A 51 -8.38 12.76 6.86
CA ILE A 51 -8.76 11.34 6.83
C ILE A 51 -10.24 11.18 6.46
N GLU A 52 -11.14 12.02 6.98
CA GLU A 52 -12.55 12.03 6.60
C GLU A 52 -12.78 12.37 5.12
N VAL A 53 -12.04 13.34 4.58
CA VAL A 53 -12.08 13.68 3.14
C VAL A 53 -11.63 12.48 2.30
N VAL A 54 -10.51 11.85 2.67
CA VAL A 54 -9.98 10.65 1.99
C VAL A 54 -10.97 9.49 2.04
N ARG A 55 -11.65 9.28 3.17
CA ARG A 55 -12.71 8.27 3.33
C ARG A 55 -13.89 8.51 2.42
N TYR A 56 -14.43 9.72 2.48
CA TYR A 56 -15.59 10.12 1.69
C TYR A 56 -15.30 9.98 0.19
N THR A 57 -14.15 10.50 -0.25
CA THR A 57 -13.77 10.46 -1.67
C THR A 57 -13.47 9.05 -2.15
N TRP A 58 -12.90 8.18 -1.30
CA TRP A 58 -12.74 6.76 -1.63
C TRP A 58 -14.08 6.04 -1.80
N GLU A 59 -15.07 6.33 -0.95
CA GLU A 59 -16.43 5.79 -1.09
C GLU A 59 -17.05 6.22 -2.42
N ARG A 60 -16.92 7.50 -2.78
CA ARG A 60 -17.36 8.02 -4.10
C ARG A 60 -16.69 7.32 -5.27
N ILE A 61 -15.38 7.09 -5.21
CA ILE A 61 -14.64 6.34 -6.24
C ILE A 61 -15.20 4.92 -6.39
N CYS A 62 -15.61 4.28 -5.29
CA CYS A 62 -16.15 2.93 -5.30
C CYS A 62 -17.59 2.84 -5.84
N GLU A 63 -18.37 3.91 -5.72
CA GLU A 63 -19.75 3.99 -6.23
C GLU A 63 -19.80 4.33 -7.73
N ARG A 64 -18.84 5.12 -8.21
CA ARG A 64 -18.87 5.67 -9.57
C ARG A 64 -18.16 4.79 -10.59
N ARG A 65 -18.94 4.21 -11.51
CA ARG A 65 -18.44 3.60 -12.75
C ARG A 65 -18.36 4.64 -13.86
N HIS A 66 -17.26 4.65 -14.59
CA HIS A 66 -17.12 5.48 -15.80
C HIS A 66 -17.60 4.71 -17.03
N PRO A 67 -18.09 5.39 -18.09
CA PRO A 67 -18.57 4.74 -19.31
C PRO A 67 -17.53 3.85 -20.02
N HIS A 68 -16.24 4.12 -19.79
CA HIS A 68 -15.13 3.36 -20.38
C HIS A 68 -14.62 2.23 -19.49
N ASP A 69 -15.20 2.04 -18.30
CA ASP A 69 -14.83 0.93 -17.42
C ASP A 69 -15.31 -0.40 -18.01
N ASP A 70 -14.49 -1.43 -17.93
CA ASP A 70 -14.93 -2.79 -18.21
C ASP A 70 -16.06 -3.20 -17.25
N ALA A 71 -17.18 -3.68 -17.80
CA ALA A 71 -18.35 -4.08 -17.03
C ALA A 71 -18.06 -5.22 -16.04
N SER A 72 -17.05 -6.06 -16.33
CA SER A 72 -16.63 -7.17 -15.46
C SER A 72 -15.77 -6.73 -14.27
N VAL A 73 -15.25 -5.50 -14.29
CA VAL A 73 -14.33 -4.96 -13.29
C VAL A 73 -15.08 -4.05 -12.33
N SER A 74 -14.85 -4.12 -11.01
CA SER A 74 -15.47 -3.18 -10.06
C SER A 74 -14.89 -1.76 -10.18
N ALA A 75 -15.62 -0.72 -9.77
CA ALA A 75 -15.12 0.67 -9.84
C ALA A 75 -13.80 0.87 -9.06
N ALA A 76 -13.66 0.23 -7.90
CA ALA A 76 -12.42 0.24 -7.12
C ALA A 76 -11.25 -0.47 -7.87
N HIS A 77 -11.54 -1.56 -8.58
CA HIS A 77 -10.54 -2.24 -9.40
C HIS A 77 -10.17 -1.41 -10.63
N ALA A 78 -11.14 -0.74 -11.27
CA ALA A 78 -10.89 0.21 -12.37
C ALA A 78 -10.00 1.39 -11.91
N PHE A 79 -10.20 1.90 -10.69
CA PHE A 79 -9.28 2.86 -10.08
C PHE A 79 -7.85 2.28 -9.97
N GLY A 80 -7.72 1.02 -9.55
CA GLY A 80 -6.42 0.36 -9.49
C GLY A 80 -5.72 0.22 -10.84
N LEU A 81 -6.45 -0.05 -11.91
CA LEU A 81 -5.90 -0.07 -13.26
C LEU A 81 -5.44 1.31 -13.71
N CYS A 82 -6.24 2.34 -13.42
CA CYS A 82 -5.89 3.74 -13.68
C CYS A 82 -4.61 4.16 -12.94
N PHE A 83 -4.41 3.70 -11.71
CA PHE A 83 -3.18 3.88 -10.94
C PHE A 83 -1.97 3.27 -11.64
N TYR A 84 -2.04 2.01 -12.06
CA TYR A 84 -0.92 1.36 -12.75
C TYR A 84 -0.62 1.99 -14.11
N GLU A 85 -1.66 2.42 -14.82
CA GLU A 85 -1.49 3.18 -16.06
C GLU A 85 -0.72 4.48 -15.81
N ALA A 86 -1.11 5.26 -14.79
CA ALA A 86 -0.38 6.46 -14.38
C ALA A 86 1.06 6.15 -13.93
N LEU A 87 1.26 5.08 -13.17
CA LEU A 87 2.58 4.65 -12.71
C LEU A 87 3.51 4.32 -13.89
N PHE A 88 3.01 3.62 -14.91
CA PHE A 88 3.79 3.26 -16.10
C PHE A 88 4.00 4.42 -17.06
N LEU A 89 3.15 5.45 -17.00
CA LEU A 89 3.41 6.71 -17.71
C LEU A 89 4.57 7.49 -17.05
N LEU A 90 4.68 7.44 -15.72
CA LEU A 90 5.80 8.07 -14.99
C LEU A 90 7.12 7.31 -15.19
N GLU A 91 7.09 5.98 -15.10
CA GLU A 91 8.28 5.14 -15.26
C GLU A 91 7.96 3.88 -16.09
N PRO A 92 8.12 3.94 -17.43
CA PRO A 92 7.79 2.83 -18.32
C PRO A 92 8.59 1.55 -18.04
N ALA A 93 9.81 1.66 -17.50
CA ALA A 93 10.64 0.51 -17.18
C ALA A 93 10.04 -0.38 -16.08
N LEU A 94 9.13 0.14 -15.26
CA LEU A 94 8.42 -0.65 -14.25
C LEU A 94 7.46 -1.66 -14.86
N LYS A 95 6.93 -1.42 -16.07
CA LYS A 95 5.90 -2.28 -16.67
C LYS A 95 6.34 -3.73 -16.80
N SER A 96 7.60 -3.99 -17.11
CA SER A 96 8.14 -5.36 -17.24
C SER A 96 8.30 -6.09 -15.89
N ARG A 97 8.31 -5.37 -14.77
CA ARG A 97 8.39 -5.94 -13.41
C ARG A 97 7.03 -6.43 -12.90
N PHE A 98 5.93 -5.94 -13.48
CA PHE A 98 4.59 -6.28 -13.05
C PHE A 98 3.93 -7.25 -14.03
N ALA A 99 4.08 -8.56 -13.76
CA ALA A 99 3.52 -9.61 -14.62
C ALA A 99 1.99 -9.76 -14.51
N ASN A 100 1.38 -9.36 -13.38
CA ASN A 100 -0.06 -9.52 -13.12
C ASN A 100 -0.70 -8.22 -12.61
N VAL A 101 -0.74 -7.21 -13.49
CA VAL A 101 -1.27 -5.87 -13.17
C VAL A 101 -2.73 -5.93 -12.71
N LEU A 102 -3.55 -6.84 -13.26
CA LEU A 102 -4.96 -7.00 -12.85
C LEU A 102 -5.08 -7.42 -11.38
N GLN A 103 -4.37 -8.49 -10.98
CA GLN A 103 -4.43 -8.95 -9.59
C GLN A 103 -3.86 -7.90 -8.62
N GLN A 104 -2.79 -7.23 -9.03
CA GLN A 104 -2.16 -6.19 -8.22
C GLN A 104 -3.03 -4.94 -8.09
N ALA A 105 -3.75 -4.54 -9.14
CA ALA A 105 -4.72 -3.46 -9.09
C ALA A 105 -5.85 -3.76 -8.10
N ARG A 106 -6.38 -4.99 -8.11
CA ARG A 106 -7.38 -5.45 -7.12
C ARG A 106 -6.83 -5.40 -5.69
N ALA A 107 -5.60 -5.84 -5.49
CA ALA A 107 -4.98 -5.83 -4.16
C ALA A 107 -4.69 -4.42 -3.65
N MET A 108 -4.19 -3.54 -4.51
CA MET A 108 -3.97 -2.13 -4.19
C MET A 108 -5.29 -1.46 -3.78
N ALA A 109 -6.38 -1.68 -4.53
CA ALA A 109 -7.69 -1.19 -4.15
C ALA A 109 -8.16 -1.75 -2.78
N GLY A 110 -7.85 -3.01 -2.48
CA GLY A 110 -8.08 -3.61 -1.16
C GLY A 110 -7.29 -2.94 -0.04
N ILE A 111 -6.02 -2.60 -0.29
CA ILE A 111 -5.18 -1.85 0.65
C ILE A 111 -5.80 -0.47 0.90
N VAL A 112 -6.11 0.30 -0.15
CA VAL A 112 -6.73 1.63 0.01
C VAL A 112 -8.06 1.54 0.76
N ALA A 113 -8.90 0.54 0.46
CA ALA A 113 -10.15 0.31 1.20
C ALA A 113 -9.90 -0.01 2.68
N PHE A 114 -8.85 -0.79 3.00
CA PHE A 114 -8.48 -1.07 4.37
C PHE A 114 -8.00 0.19 5.11
N LEU A 115 -7.11 0.99 4.49
CA LEU A 115 -6.60 2.22 5.09
C LEU A 115 -7.72 3.22 5.36
N THR A 116 -8.65 3.36 4.42
CA THR A 116 -9.79 4.26 4.56
C THR A 116 -10.82 3.74 5.57
N ARG A 117 -11.08 2.43 5.64
CA ARG A 117 -12.13 1.87 6.51
C ARG A 117 -11.66 1.45 7.90
N SER A 118 -10.35 1.51 8.21
CA SER A 118 -9.84 1.02 9.48
C SER A 118 -10.59 1.63 10.67
N PRO A 119 -11.23 0.80 11.52
CA PRO A 119 -12.14 1.25 12.59
C PRO A 119 -11.42 1.96 13.72
N SER A 120 -10.10 1.81 13.83
CA SER A 120 -9.29 2.55 14.79
C SER A 120 -9.50 4.05 14.64
N VAL A 121 -9.66 4.58 13.42
CA VAL A 121 -9.92 6.01 13.17
C VAL A 121 -11.37 6.44 13.48
N LYS A 122 -12.10 5.73 14.35
CA LYS A 122 -13.43 6.14 14.81
C LYS A 122 -13.57 6.06 16.33
N GLY A 123 -12.50 5.72 17.07
CA GLY A 123 -12.54 5.56 18.53
C GLY A 123 -13.52 4.49 19.05
N LEU A 124 -14.12 3.67 18.17
CA LEU A 124 -15.17 2.71 18.49
C LEU A 124 -14.66 1.27 18.26
N ALA A 125 -13.72 0.87 19.10
CA ALA A 125 -13.34 -0.51 19.42
C ALA A 125 -12.68 -1.41 18.35
N GLY A 126 -11.64 -2.11 18.82
CA GLY A 126 -11.47 -3.53 18.52
C GLY A 126 -10.08 -3.92 18.01
N SER A 127 -9.45 -4.85 18.71
CA SER A 127 -8.23 -5.54 18.28
C SER A 127 -8.38 -6.10 16.86
N ILE A 128 -7.28 -6.38 16.14
CA ILE A 128 -7.28 -7.16 14.87
C ILE A 128 -8.14 -8.44 14.97
N ARG A 129 -8.28 -9.03 16.16
CA ARG A 129 -9.19 -10.16 16.41
C ARG A 129 -10.67 -9.80 16.23
N ASP A 130 -11.07 -8.59 16.60
CA ASP A 130 -12.46 -8.11 16.51
C ASP A 130 -12.83 -7.82 15.06
N ILE A 131 -11.90 -7.32 14.25
CA ILE A 131 -12.07 -7.14 12.80
C ILE A 131 -12.30 -8.50 12.12
N ASN A 132 -11.49 -9.51 12.46
CA ASN A 132 -11.69 -10.87 11.98
C ASN A 132 -13.02 -11.50 12.47
N ALA A 133 -13.48 -11.14 13.67
CA ALA A 133 -14.76 -11.59 14.21
C ALA A 133 -15.97 -10.91 13.54
N ILE A 134 -15.87 -9.62 13.19
CA ILE A 134 -16.90 -8.87 12.46
C ILE A 134 -17.08 -9.45 11.05
N ASN A 135 -15.97 -9.70 10.34
CA ASN A 135 -16.01 -10.35 9.02
C ASN A 135 -16.64 -11.75 9.10
N LYS A 136 -16.32 -12.52 10.16
CA LYS A 136 -16.94 -13.84 10.42
C LYS A 136 -18.44 -13.75 10.74
N LYS A 137 -18.91 -12.68 11.37
CA LYS A 137 -20.32 -12.46 11.73
C LYS A 137 -21.16 -12.01 10.52
N GLN A 138 -20.61 -11.17 9.64
CA GLN A 138 -21.26 -10.78 8.39
C GLN A 138 -21.46 -11.98 7.45
N HIS A 139 -20.49 -12.90 7.38
CA HIS A 139 -20.63 -14.17 6.65
C HIS A 139 -21.78 -15.05 7.15
N ARG A 140 -22.00 -15.11 8.47
CA ARG A 140 -23.10 -15.92 9.04
C ARG A 140 -24.49 -15.35 8.74
N LEU A 141 -24.59 -14.03 8.56
CA LEU A 141 -25.84 -13.36 8.22
C LEU A 141 -26.20 -13.57 6.74
N PHE A 142 -25.22 -13.53 5.83
CA PHE A 142 -25.43 -13.87 4.42
C PHE A 142 -25.81 -15.34 4.22
N ARG A 143 -25.26 -16.27 5.01
CA ARG A 143 -25.56 -17.71 4.90
C ARG A 143 -26.96 -18.10 5.40
N LYS A 144 -27.59 -17.28 6.26
CA LYS A 144 -28.93 -17.54 6.82
C LYS A 144 -30.09 -17.00 5.98
N GLY A 145 -29.81 -16.23 4.92
CA GLY A 145 -30.81 -15.71 3.99
C GLY A 145 -31.10 -16.59 2.76
N GLY A 146 -30.37 -17.69 2.58
CA GLY A 146 -30.57 -18.61 1.45
C GLY A 146 -31.83 -19.46 1.62
N VAL A 147 -32.81 -19.23 0.75
CA VAL A 147 -34.05 -20.02 0.64
C VAL A 147 -33.68 -21.51 0.43
N PRO A 148 -34.28 -22.45 1.19
CA PRO A 148 -33.98 -23.87 1.02
C PRO A 148 -34.49 -24.36 -0.34
N MET A 149 -33.57 -24.66 -1.25
CA MET A 149 -33.90 -25.28 -2.52
C MET A 149 -34.30 -26.75 -2.28
N ARG A 150 -35.49 -27.09 -2.79
CA ARG A 150 -36.11 -28.42 -2.72
C ARG A 150 -35.28 -29.41 -3.55
N ARG A 151 -34.75 -30.46 -2.93
CA ARG A 151 -34.05 -31.56 -3.62
C ARG A 151 -35.02 -32.36 -4.49
N SER A 152 -34.82 -32.33 -5.80
CA SER A 152 -35.29 -33.37 -6.73
C SER A 152 -34.17 -34.37 -6.98
N SER A 153 -34.45 -35.63 -6.71
CA SER A 153 -33.60 -36.79 -7.00
C SER A 153 -33.55 -37.07 -8.50
N GLY A 154 -32.36 -37.17 -9.09
CA GLY A 154 -32.23 -37.67 -10.47
C GLY A 154 -30.78 -37.70 -10.96
N THR A 155 -30.28 -38.93 -11.13
CA THR A 155 -29.23 -39.41 -12.06
C THR A 155 -27.81 -38.83 -11.97
N LYS A 156 -26.89 -39.75 -11.64
CA LYS A 156 -25.44 -39.67 -11.80
C LYS A 156 -25.10 -39.57 -13.28
N ASP A 157 -24.29 -38.58 -13.65
CA ASP A 157 -23.31 -38.65 -14.74
C ASP A 157 -22.19 -37.64 -14.42
N ASP A 158 -20.97 -38.02 -14.78
CA ASP A 158 -19.69 -37.42 -14.37
C ASP A 158 -19.49 -36.00 -14.91
N ASP A 159 -19.26 -35.02 -14.01
CA ASP A 159 -18.79 -33.67 -14.35
C ASP A 159 -17.63 -33.27 -13.42
N PRO A 160 -16.60 -32.59 -13.93
CA PRO A 160 -15.33 -32.37 -13.24
C PRO A 160 -15.45 -31.33 -12.12
N ASP A 161 -14.71 -31.57 -11.03
CA ASP A 161 -14.51 -30.69 -9.87
C ASP A 161 -14.42 -29.20 -10.27
N ILE A 162 -15.53 -28.48 -10.11
CA ILE A 162 -15.53 -27.02 -10.00
C ILE A 162 -15.15 -26.73 -8.55
N ALA A 163 -13.88 -26.38 -8.35
CA ALA A 163 -13.39 -25.86 -7.09
C ALA A 163 -14.11 -24.54 -6.79
N ASP A 164 -14.88 -24.52 -5.70
CA ASP A 164 -15.35 -23.29 -5.07
C ASP A 164 -14.13 -22.55 -4.48
N ASP A 165 -13.57 -21.60 -5.24
CA ASP A 165 -12.51 -20.69 -4.78
C ASP A 165 -13.09 -19.66 -3.78
N ASP A 166 -13.09 -20.04 -2.50
CA ASP A 166 -13.43 -19.19 -1.36
C ASP A 166 -12.25 -18.24 -1.02
N ASP A 167 -12.15 -17.12 -1.75
CA ASP A 167 -11.15 -16.06 -1.52
C ASP A 167 -11.41 -15.28 -0.21
N ASN A 168 -10.88 -15.76 0.92
CA ASN A 168 -10.87 -15.00 2.18
C ASN A 168 -9.47 -14.93 2.78
N GLU A 169 -8.63 -14.11 2.17
CA GLU A 169 -7.24 -13.87 2.53
C GLU A 169 -7.13 -12.74 3.58
N SER A 170 -6.44 -13.02 4.71
CA SER A 170 -5.97 -12.01 5.70
C SER A 170 -5.33 -10.81 5.00
N PHE A 171 -5.36 -9.58 5.54
CA PHE A 171 -4.70 -8.40 4.92
C PHE A 171 -3.26 -8.67 4.46
N VAL A 172 -2.47 -9.37 5.28
CA VAL A 172 -1.11 -9.80 4.94
C VAL A 172 -1.12 -10.83 3.80
N SER A 173 -2.10 -11.74 3.80
CA SER A 173 -2.31 -12.73 2.76
C SER A 173 -2.77 -12.07 1.45
N LEU A 174 -3.72 -11.14 1.45
CA LEU A 174 -4.20 -10.40 0.28
C LEU A 174 -3.05 -9.65 -0.42
N VAL A 175 -2.17 -9.01 0.37
CA VAL A 175 -0.94 -8.39 -0.14
C VAL A 175 0.04 -9.43 -0.66
N GLN A 176 0.18 -10.59 0.02
CA GLN A 176 1.08 -11.68 -0.36
C GLN A 176 0.63 -12.46 -1.61
N SER A 177 -0.66 -12.68 -1.79
CA SER A 177 -1.28 -13.39 -2.91
C SER A 177 -1.16 -12.56 -4.20
N ALA A 178 -1.33 -11.24 -4.10
CA ALA A 178 -1.21 -10.34 -5.25
C ALA A 178 0.22 -10.10 -5.76
N CYS A 179 1.22 -10.30 -4.90
CA CYS A 179 2.63 -10.11 -5.26
C CYS A 179 3.31 -11.40 -5.78
N GLY A 180 2.54 -12.44 -6.09
CA GLY A 180 2.93 -13.54 -6.99
C GLY A 180 4.29 -14.17 -6.73
N LYS A 181 4.40 -15.04 -5.72
CA LYS A 181 5.52 -15.99 -5.64
C LYS A 181 5.30 -17.07 -6.70
N LYS A 182 6.05 -16.98 -7.81
CA LYS A 182 6.02 -17.86 -9.00
C LYS A 182 5.37 -19.24 -8.76
N ARG A 183 4.10 -19.38 -9.12
CA ARG A 183 3.52 -20.65 -9.57
C ARG A 183 2.80 -20.36 -10.88
N ASN A 184 3.22 -21.06 -11.93
CA ASN A 184 2.63 -20.98 -13.25
C ASN A 184 1.25 -21.65 -13.21
N THR A 185 0.20 -20.87 -13.39
CA THR A 185 -1.13 -21.39 -13.75
C THR A 185 -1.69 -20.49 -14.84
N VAL A 186 -2.04 -21.10 -15.97
CA VAL A 186 -2.64 -20.47 -17.15
C VAL A 186 -4.15 -20.49 -16.95
N CYS A 187 -4.81 -19.33 -17.04
CA CYS A 187 -6.28 -19.24 -17.01
C CYS A 187 -6.84 -19.22 -18.45
N PRO A 188 -7.83 -20.06 -18.80
CA PRO A 188 -8.64 -19.89 -19.99
C PRO A 188 -9.99 -19.25 -19.63
N PHE A 189 -10.43 -18.20 -20.30
CA PHE A 189 -11.86 -17.86 -20.31
C PHE A 189 -12.34 -17.30 -21.65
N HIS A 190 -13.40 -17.94 -22.16
CA HIS A 190 -14.17 -17.58 -23.34
C HIS A 190 -15.25 -16.54 -23.00
N ALA A 191 -15.47 -15.62 -23.94
CA ALA A 191 -16.53 -14.61 -23.90
C ALA A 191 -17.88 -15.21 -24.33
N ALA A 192 -18.95 -14.91 -23.59
CA ALA A 192 -20.33 -15.12 -24.01
C ALA A 192 -21.06 -13.76 -24.03
N ALA A 193 -21.67 -13.46 -25.18
CA ALA A 193 -22.37 -12.20 -25.46
C ALA A 193 -23.77 -12.16 -24.81
N THR A 194 -24.13 -11.01 -24.23
CA THR A 194 -25.48 -10.71 -23.74
C THR A 194 -26.30 -9.94 -24.79
N PRO A 195 -27.61 -10.23 -24.94
CA PRO A 195 -28.52 -9.53 -25.85
C PRO A 195 -29.03 -8.18 -25.29
N PRO A 196 -29.62 -7.31 -26.14
CA PRO A 196 -29.89 -5.91 -25.83
C PRO A 196 -31.09 -5.68 -24.90
N ILE A 197 -31.00 -4.60 -24.12
CA ILE A 197 -31.99 -4.12 -23.15
C ILE A 197 -32.90 -3.07 -23.82
N ASP A 198 -34.21 -3.23 -23.67
CA ASP A 198 -35.24 -2.28 -24.16
C ASP A 198 -35.28 -0.96 -23.34
N PRO A 199 -35.69 0.16 -23.96
CA PRO A 199 -35.77 1.47 -23.30
C PRO A 199 -37.00 1.66 -22.38
N PRO A 200 -36.92 2.52 -21.35
CA PRO A 200 -38.01 2.76 -20.41
C PRO A 200 -39.06 3.78 -20.91
N ALA A 201 -40.31 3.59 -20.47
CA ALA A 201 -41.47 4.44 -20.74
C ALA A 201 -41.48 5.75 -19.90
N PRO A 202 -42.18 6.81 -20.36
CA PRO A 202 -42.15 8.13 -19.74
C PRO A 202 -43.13 8.32 -18.56
N ALA A 203 -42.83 9.40 -17.82
CA ALA A 203 -43.30 9.82 -16.51
C ALA A 203 -44.79 10.21 -16.38
N ASP A 204 -45.25 10.25 -15.13
CA ASP A 204 -46.50 10.90 -14.71
C ASP A 204 -46.17 11.98 -13.63
N PRO A 205 -46.63 13.24 -13.78
CA PRO A 205 -46.44 14.27 -12.78
C PRO A 205 -47.71 14.48 -11.96
N GLN A 206 -47.54 14.67 -10.65
CA GLN A 206 -48.22 15.66 -9.80
C GLN A 206 -48.34 15.15 -8.37
N GLN A 207 -47.69 15.84 -7.43
CA GLN A 207 -48.26 16.06 -6.11
C GLN A 207 -47.66 17.33 -5.48
N GLN A 208 -48.49 18.37 -5.47
CA GLN A 208 -48.36 19.55 -4.64
C GLN A 208 -48.68 19.15 -3.20
N HIS A 209 -47.86 19.51 -2.20
CA HIS A 209 -48.35 19.61 -0.83
C HIS A 209 -47.46 20.46 0.09
N ILE A 210 -48.07 21.55 0.56
CA ILE A 210 -47.98 22.21 1.88
C ILE A 210 -46.61 22.65 2.40
N VAL A 211 -46.47 23.98 2.47
CA VAL A 211 -45.46 24.74 3.24
C VAL A 211 -45.95 24.89 4.69
N PRO A 212 -45.23 24.41 5.72
CA PRO A 212 -45.49 24.76 7.09
C PRO A 212 -44.65 25.98 7.52
N THR A 213 -45.32 27.06 7.88
CA THR A 213 -44.75 28.25 8.52
C THR A 213 -44.10 27.87 9.86
N GLN A 214 -42.77 27.84 9.90
CA GLN A 214 -42.01 27.60 11.13
C GLN A 214 -41.83 28.89 11.95
N ARG A 215 -42.24 28.79 13.21
CA ARG A 215 -42.12 29.80 14.26
C ARG A 215 -40.67 29.87 14.75
N SER A 216 -40.02 31.01 14.51
CA SER A 216 -38.65 31.30 14.93
C SER A 216 -38.55 31.30 16.47
N GLN A 217 -37.88 30.31 17.04
CA GLN A 217 -37.37 30.38 18.42
C GLN A 217 -35.89 30.78 18.40
N PRO A 218 -35.45 31.73 19.25
CA PRO A 218 -34.04 32.08 19.36
C PRO A 218 -33.28 30.95 20.08
N LEU A 219 -32.53 30.17 19.30
CA LEU A 219 -31.60 29.16 19.80
C LEU A 219 -30.40 29.84 20.47
N VAL A 220 -30.47 30.01 21.79
CA VAL A 220 -29.29 30.32 22.61
C VAL A 220 -28.50 29.02 22.79
N LEU A 221 -27.68 28.70 21.79
CA LEU A 221 -26.86 27.49 21.75
C LEU A 221 -25.56 27.71 22.54
N LYS A 222 -25.59 27.41 23.84
CA LYS A 222 -24.37 27.29 24.67
C LYS A 222 -23.61 26.03 24.27
N LYS A 223 -22.62 26.15 23.38
CA LYS A 223 -21.57 25.13 23.20
C LYS A 223 -20.39 25.47 24.11
N HIS A 224 -20.52 25.16 25.39
CA HIS A 224 -19.35 24.93 26.23
C HIS A 224 -18.96 23.46 25.98
N VAL A 225 -18.19 23.23 24.92
CA VAL A 225 -17.55 21.92 24.75
C VAL A 225 -16.43 21.89 25.77
N ASP A 226 -16.48 20.92 26.69
CA ASP A 226 -15.50 20.80 27.76
C ASP A 226 -14.10 20.59 27.14
N ALA A 227 -13.14 21.44 27.52
CA ALA A 227 -11.77 21.40 26.99
C ALA A 227 -11.11 20.02 27.17
N ASP A 228 -11.52 19.29 28.20
CA ASP A 228 -11.07 17.92 28.49
C ASP A 228 -11.47 16.93 27.38
N VAL A 229 -12.62 17.12 26.75
CA VAL A 229 -13.08 16.26 25.64
C VAL A 229 -12.18 16.46 24.41
N LEU A 230 -11.80 17.71 24.12
CA LEU A 230 -10.91 18.03 22.98
C LEU A 230 -9.50 17.48 23.19
N LEU A 231 -8.97 17.57 24.42
CA LEU A 231 -7.66 17.03 24.75
C LEU A 231 -7.64 15.49 24.60
N LYS A 232 -8.70 14.83 25.07
CA LYS A 232 -8.85 13.39 24.95
C LYS A 232 -8.92 12.93 23.48
N GLN A 233 -9.70 13.63 22.65
CA GLN A 233 -9.79 13.35 21.21
C GLN A 233 -8.44 13.52 20.50
N HIS A 234 -7.66 14.53 20.88
CA HIS A 234 -6.32 14.73 20.32
C HIS A 234 -5.36 13.59 20.70
N GLN A 235 -5.38 13.14 21.96
CA GLN A 235 -4.55 12.02 22.43
C GLN A 235 -4.91 10.72 21.71
N GLU A 236 -6.20 10.40 21.60
CA GLU A 236 -6.68 9.20 20.88
C GLU A 236 -6.23 9.22 19.41
N HIS A 237 -6.35 10.38 18.74
CA HIS A 237 -5.89 10.56 17.36
C HIS A 237 -4.36 10.41 17.22
N GLU A 238 -3.58 10.84 18.21
CA GLU A 238 -2.12 10.66 18.20
C GLU A 238 -1.72 9.19 18.35
N GLU A 239 -2.36 8.46 19.28
CA GLU A 239 -2.15 7.01 19.46
C GLU A 239 -2.54 6.21 18.21
N GLU A 240 -3.65 6.59 17.56
CA GLU A 240 -4.08 5.99 16.30
C GLU A 240 -3.07 6.20 15.17
N ASN A 241 -2.50 7.40 15.06
CA ASN A 241 -1.47 7.71 14.06
C ASN A 241 -0.18 6.91 14.31
N LEU A 242 0.20 6.68 15.56
CA LEU A 242 1.35 5.84 15.90
C LEU A 242 1.10 4.37 15.54
N TRP A 243 -0.08 3.85 15.85
CA TRP A 243 -0.45 2.49 15.44
C TRP A 243 -0.47 2.36 13.91
N TYR A 244 -0.98 3.36 13.20
CA TYR A 244 -1.02 3.38 11.75
C TYR A 244 0.39 3.39 11.14
N ALA A 245 1.28 4.23 11.69
CA ALA A 245 2.69 4.28 11.32
C ALA A 245 3.42 2.94 11.51
N ASP A 246 3.14 2.22 12.60
CA ASP A 246 3.68 0.87 12.85
C ASP A 246 3.24 -0.12 11.76
N LYS A 247 1.95 -0.13 11.41
CA LYS A 247 1.40 -1.01 10.36
C LYS A 247 1.97 -0.69 8.98
N LEU A 248 2.20 0.58 8.67
CA LEU A 248 2.86 1.01 7.43
C LEU A 248 4.32 0.55 7.38
N GLN A 249 5.04 0.56 8.51
CA GLN A 249 6.40 0.01 8.57
C GLN A 249 6.42 -1.51 8.36
N GLU A 250 5.50 -2.26 8.98
CA GLU A 250 5.36 -3.71 8.74
C GLU A 250 5.08 -4.02 7.26
N LEU A 251 4.16 -3.25 6.66
CA LEU A 251 3.85 -3.35 5.24
C LEU A 251 5.07 -3.06 4.38
N GLY A 252 5.79 -1.96 4.66
CA GLY A 252 7.03 -1.59 3.98
C GLY A 252 8.11 -2.67 4.10
N ALA A 253 8.32 -3.25 5.28
CA ALA A 253 9.27 -4.34 5.47
C ALA A 253 8.96 -5.55 4.57
N THR A 254 7.67 -5.86 4.38
CA THR A 254 7.23 -6.95 3.49
C THR A 254 7.55 -6.67 2.02
N HIS A 255 7.55 -5.39 1.60
CA HIS A 255 7.85 -5.01 0.22
C HIS A 255 9.30 -5.28 -0.21
N VAL A 256 10.22 -5.38 0.75
CA VAL A 256 11.63 -5.77 0.49
C VAL A 256 11.73 -7.20 -0.03
N ASP A 257 10.76 -8.07 0.26
CA ASP A 257 10.73 -9.43 -0.27
C ASP A 257 10.25 -9.51 -1.73
N TYR A 258 9.69 -8.42 -2.25
CA TYR A 258 9.27 -8.26 -3.65
C TYR A 258 10.26 -7.46 -4.49
N ASP A 259 11.48 -7.23 -3.97
CA ASP A 259 12.52 -6.41 -4.62
C ASP A 259 12.04 -4.98 -4.99
N VAL A 260 11.10 -4.46 -4.20
CA VAL A 260 10.70 -3.06 -4.28
C VAL A 260 11.76 -2.24 -3.58
N GLN A 261 12.31 -1.25 -4.28
CA GLN A 261 13.28 -0.31 -3.73
C GLN A 261 12.54 0.90 -3.12
N PRO A 262 13.07 1.54 -2.06
CA PRO A 262 12.42 2.68 -1.42
C PRO A 262 12.10 3.84 -2.39
N GLN A 263 12.93 4.02 -3.44
CA GLN A 263 12.75 5.03 -4.47
C GLN A 263 11.53 4.77 -5.36
N HIS A 264 11.09 3.52 -5.50
CA HIS A 264 9.88 3.22 -6.26
C HIS A 264 8.62 3.77 -5.58
N LEU A 265 8.63 3.95 -4.25
CA LEU A 265 7.50 4.54 -3.52
C LEU A 265 7.33 6.05 -3.81
N ASP A 266 8.38 6.74 -4.28
CA ASP A 266 8.27 8.15 -4.69
C ASP A 266 7.34 8.34 -5.90
N LEU A 267 7.15 7.29 -6.70
CA LEU A 267 6.26 7.31 -7.86
C LEU A 267 4.81 6.99 -7.48
N ALA A 268 4.57 6.37 -6.33
CA ALA A 268 3.24 5.92 -5.93
C ALA A 268 2.30 7.11 -5.66
N GLY A 269 2.78 8.15 -4.98
CA GLY A 269 1.99 9.36 -4.68
C GLY A 269 1.47 10.04 -5.96
N PRO A 270 2.35 10.49 -6.88
CA PRO A 270 1.95 11.12 -8.13
C PRO A 270 1.06 10.23 -9.01
N ALA A 271 1.30 8.91 -9.06
CA ALA A 271 0.45 7.98 -9.80
C ALA A 271 -0.96 7.88 -9.20
N LEU A 272 -1.07 7.83 -7.87
CA LEU A 272 -2.36 7.72 -7.18
C LEU A 272 -3.17 9.01 -7.29
N LEU A 273 -2.54 10.17 -7.13
CA LEU A 273 -3.19 11.47 -7.37
C LEU A 273 -3.63 11.62 -8.83
N SER A 274 -2.82 11.14 -9.78
CA SER A 274 -3.22 11.13 -11.20
C SER A 274 -4.44 10.25 -11.45
N ALA A 275 -4.49 9.06 -10.85
CA ALA A 275 -5.65 8.18 -10.95
C ALA A 275 -6.89 8.79 -10.30
N LEU A 276 -6.72 9.45 -9.16
CA LEU A 276 -7.79 10.14 -8.44
C LEU A 276 -8.39 11.27 -9.27
N ARG A 277 -7.57 12.14 -9.89
CA ARG A 277 -8.04 13.18 -10.82
C ARG A 277 -8.85 12.62 -11.97
N ARG A 278 -8.39 11.54 -12.60
CA ARG A 278 -9.12 10.91 -13.71
C ARG A 278 -10.46 10.33 -13.27
N ARG A 279 -10.53 9.77 -12.06
CA ARG A 279 -11.73 9.08 -11.56
C ARG A 279 -12.77 10.01 -10.94
N LEU A 280 -12.34 11.08 -10.28
CA LEU A 280 -13.24 12.08 -9.70
C LEU A 280 -13.60 13.22 -10.67
N GLN A 281 -12.76 13.49 -11.67
CA GLN A 281 -12.97 14.57 -12.64
C GLN A 281 -13.21 15.91 -11.92
N GLU A 282 -14.36 16.55 -12.15
CA GLU A 282 -14.74 17.84 -11.55
C GLU A 282 -14.96 17.77 -10.03
N GLU A 283 -15.17 16.57 -9.46
CA GLU A 283 -15.27 16.35 -8.01
C GLU A 283 -13.90 16.32 -7.32
N CYS A 284 -12.81 16.35 -8.09
CA CYS A 284 -11.45 16.41 -7.58
C CYS A 284 -11.09 17.84 -7.18
N LEU A 285 -11.69 18.31 -6.07
CA LEU A 285 -11.41 19.63 -5.53
C LEU A 285 -9.96 19.71 -5.00
N PRO A 286 -9.33 20.90 -4.97
CA PRO A 286 -7.98 21.06 -4.41
C PRO A 286 -7.84 20.51 -2.98
N GLU A 287 -8.87 20.67 -2.15
CA GLU A 287 -8.88 20.16 -0.77
C GLU A 287 -8.87 18.63 -0.71
N VAL A 288 -9.42 17.97 -1.73
CA VAL A 288 -9.35 16.51 -1.86
C VAL A 288 -7.92 16.09 -2.20
N GLU A 289 -7.30 16.75 -3.17
CA GLU A 289 -5.91 16.45 -3.56
C GLU A 289 -4.95 16.66 -2.40
N ASP A 290 -5.06 17.77 -1.67
CA ASP A 290 -4.22 18.09 -0.52
C ASP A 290 -4.39 17.05 0.62
N ALA A 291 -5.62 16.60 0.88
CA ALA A 291 -5.88 15.57 1.88
C ALA A 291 -5.27 14.23 1.49
N TRP A 292 -5.40 13.82 0.23
CA TRP A 292 -4.78 12.60 -0.28
C TRP A 292 -3.25 12.69 -0.28
N ASP A 293 -2.68 13.81 -0.71
CA ASP A 293 -1.23 14.01 -0.74
C ASP A 293 -0.62 13.88 0.67
N GLN A 294 -1.25 14.49 1.68
CA GLN A 294 -0.81 14.37 3.07
C GLN A 294 -0.83 12.92 3.58
N VAL A 295 -1.91 12.18 3.32
CA VAL A 295 -2.02 10.77 3.72
C VAL A 295 -1.01 9.90 2.98
N LEU A 296 -0.79 10.14 1.69
CA LEU A 296 0.17 9.40 0.87
C LEU A 296 1.61 9.67 1.29
N MET A 297 1.95 10.94 1.58
CA MET A 297 3.26 11.34 2.06
C MET A 297 3.59 10.67 3.40
N PHE A 298 2.64 10.71 4.35
CA PHE A 298 2.76 10.01 5.63
C PHE A 298 2.94 8.50 5.42
N SER A 299 2.10 7.90 4.59
CA SER A 299 2.14 6.47 4.29
C SER A 299 3.47 6.03 3.68
N CYS A 300 3.93 6.73 2.64
CA CYS A 300 5.19 6.45 1.95
C CYS A 300 6.39 6.60 2.89
N HIS A 301 6.40 7.62 3.75
CA HIS A 301 7.48 7.82 4.72
C HIS A 301 7.65 6.62 5.64
N TYR A 302 6.58 6.15 6.28
CA TYR A 302 6.65 5.02 7.20
C TYR A 302 6.87 3.68 6.49
N MET A 303 6.35 3.50 5.28
CA MET A 303 6.71 2.34 4.46
C MET A 303 8.22 2.30 4.17
N LYS A 304 8.82 3.44 3.80
CA LYS A 304 10.28 3.52 3.57
C LYS A 304 11.09 3.22 4.83
N LEU A 305 10.67 3.69 6.01
CA LEU A 305 11.33 3.34 7.28
C LEU A 305 11.28 1.82 7.54
N GLY A 306 10.13 1.20 7.28
CA GLY A 306 9.97 -0.25 7.36
C GLY A 306 10.92 -1.00 6.43
N MET A 307 11.02 -0.56 5.18
CA MET A 307 11.94 -1.12 4.19
C MET A 307 13.40 -0.99 4.63
N GLN A 308 13.82 0.20 5.06
CA GLN A 308 15.18 0.46 5.52
C GLN A 308 15.57 -0.43 6.71
N SER A 309 14.67 -0.58 7.68
CA SER A 309 14.84 -1.48 8.82
C SER A 309 15.05 -2.93 8.35
N GLN A 310 14.26 -3.38 7.36
CA GLN A 310 14.38 -4.72 6.82
C GLN A 310 15.67 -4.94 6.01
N TYR A 311 16.11 -3.97 5.21
CA TYR A 311 17.42 -4.03 4.54
C TYR A 311 18.56 -4.12 5.54
N ALA A 312 18.54 -3.32 6.61
CA ALA A 312 19.56 -3.36 7.65
C ALA A 312 19.61 -4.74 8.34
N LYS A 313 18.45 -5.37 8.58
CA LYS A 313 18.35 -6.74 9.11
C LYS A 313 18.97 -7.76 8.15
N LYS A 314 18.66 -7.69 6.85
CA LYS A 314 19.24 -8.59 5.83
C LYS A 314 20.77 -8.45 5.77
N MET A 315 21.28 -7.22 5.70
CA MET A 315 22.73 -6.95 5.68
C MET A 315 23.46 -7.48 6.92
N ARG A 316 22.89 -7.31 8.13
CA ARG A 316 23.47 -7.88 9.36
C ARG A 316 23.52 -9.41 9.34
N LYS A 317 22.49 -10.04 8.76
CA LYS A 317 22.43 -11.50 8.60
C LYS A 317 23.51 -11.97 7.62
N ASP A 318 23.65 -11.32 6.48
CA ASP A 318 24.64 -11.69 5.46
C ASP A 318 26.08 -11.51 5.97
N TYR A 319 26.33 -10.44 6.73
CA TYR A 319 27.61 -10.25 7.41
C TYR A 319 27.89 -11.35 8.44
N ARG A 320 26.91 -11.70 9.28
CA ARG A 320 27.05 -12.78 10.27
C ARG A 320 27.31 -14.13 9.61
N MET A 321 26.63 -14.42 8.50
CA MET A 321 26.84 -15.66 7.74
C MET A 321 28.23 -15.71 7.09
N SER A 322 28.73 -14.58 6.59
CA SER A 322 30.08 -14.48 6.02
C SER A 322 31.16 -14.64 7.08
N ALA A 323 31.01 -14.03 8.26
CA ALA A 323 31.96 -14.13 9.36
C ALA A 323 32.07 -15.56 9.95
N MET A 324 30.96 -16.31 9.99
CA MET A 324 31.00 -17.71 10.45
C MET A 324 31.67 -18.66 9.43
N SER A 325 31.72 -18.29 8.16
CA SER A 325 32.35 -19.11 7.12
C SER A 325 33.88 -19.04 7.14
N THR A 326 34.47 -17.95 7.64
CA THR A 326 35.94 -17.76 7.63
C THR A 326 36.62 -18.50 8.77
N ASP A 327 35.97 -18.67 9.92
CA ASP A 327 36.56 -19.33 11.09
C ASP A 327 36.67 -20.86 10.95
N SER A 328 35.91 -21.48 10.04
CA SER A 328 35.99 -22.94 9.81
C SER A 328 37.16 -23.37 8.92
N LEU A 329 37.85 -22.46 8.24
CA LEU A 329 38.96 -22.80 7.33
C LEU A 329 40.36 -22.69 7.99
N GLU A 330 40.51 -22.06 9.16
CA GLU A 330 41.82 -21.91 9.82
C GLU A 330 42.13 -22.92 10.95
N LEU A 331 41.21 -23.84 11.27
CA LEU A 331 41.43 -24.87 12.31
C LEU A 331 41.86 -26.25 11.77
N GLY A 332 42.16 -26.36 10.47
CA GLY A 332 42.68 -27.58 9.84
C GLY A 332 44.10 -27.39 9.30
N GLU A 333 45.01 -28.28 9.73
CA GLU A 333 46.36 -28.49 9.19
C GLU A 333 47.54 -27.63 9.70
N THR A 334 47.65 -27.43 11.01
CA THR A 334 49.01 -27.58 11.60
C THR A 334 49.25 -29.06 11.88
N ARG A 335 49.54 -29.81 10.81
CA ARG A 335 50.05 -31.18 10.94
C ARG A 335 51.45 -31.08 11.55
N GLY A 336 51.51 -31.21 12.88
CA GLY A 336 52.75 -31.18 13.63
C GLY A 336 53.73 -32.23 13.11
N GLN A 337 54.74 -31.78 12.37
CA GLN A 337 55.98 -32.52 12.24
C GLN A 337 56.76 -32.30 13.53
N CYS A 338 56.48 -33.14 14.53
CA CYS A 338 57.34 -33.28 15.69
C CYS A 338 58.59 -34.05 15.23
N ALA A 339 59.67 -33.33 14.92
CA ALA A 339 60.97 -33.92 14.71
C ALA A 339 61.57 -34.24 16.09
N ILE A 340 61.59 -35.52 16.44
CA ILE A 340 62.39 -36.03 17.56
C ILE A 340 63.81 -36.22 17.02
N GLN A 341 64.78 -35.51 17.60
CA GLN A 341 66.22 -35.72 17.40
C GLN A 341 66.83 -36.36 18.63
#